data_AF-A0A3Q3GMU8-F1
#
_entry.id   AF-A0A3Q3GMU8-F1
#
_cell.length_a   1.000
_cell.length_b   1.000
_cell.length_c   1.000
_cell.angle_alpha   90.00
_cell.angle_beta   90.00
_cell.angle_gamma   90.00
#
_symmetry.space_group_name_H-M   'P 1'
#
loop_
_entity.id
_entity.type
_entity.pdbx_description
1 polymer ?
#
loop_
_entity_poly.entity_id
_entity_poly.type
_entity_poly.pdbx_seq_one_letter_code
_entity_poly.pdbx_strand_id
1 'polypeptide(L)'
;MLHCGRSFLCVHACVVCVCVCVAFLDGSVCSGESPPSCRCRLWDGLVRHVVLIQQTVRSLARSESSSAERQTGRGRRVEVDRKGVKWTNCVSKCVCVFPSSLVFHVSICCSFCPMGSSSSRLFGTLAQSLNSPPLAQPDLYPEENPDEDLDQGLAEIDPDQLLRECEEALQSRPARPHRDLVLPSGLAPCRQKHNPSIRIMQWNILAQALGEGKDGFVRCPLDALNWQERKYLILEEILTYRPDILCLQEVDHYYDTFQPILASLGYQGTFLAKPWSPCLDVEQNNGPDGCALFYRRSRFSLQSTAHLRLSAMMLPTNQVAIVQTLCCRLTGQRLCVAVTHLKARSGWERLRSAQGADLLQSLRSITSRCGSRGDSEGTVPLVVCGDFNAEPSEDVYRRFSSSPLGLNSAYKLLSSDGQTEPAYTTWKIRPSGESCSTLDYIWYSRDALSVDCLLNIPSEEQIGPDRLPSYHYPSDHLSLLCDISFREEPHRLM
;
A
#
# COMPACT_ATOMS: atom_id res chain seq x y z
N MET A 1 -29.32 -19.61 -32.87
CA MET A 1 -29.18 -20.67 -31.85
C MET A 1 -27.70 -20.93 -31.65
N LEU A 2 -27.15 -20.56 -30.49
CA LEU A 2 -25.97 -21.16 -29.85
C LEU A 2 -25.72 -20.39 -28.53
N HIS A 3 -25.29 -21.16 -27.52
CA HIS A 3 -24.58 -20.76 -26.31
C HIS A 3 -25.37 -20.21 -25.10
N CYS A 4 -25.75 -21.11 -24.20
CA CYS A 4 -25.59 -20.90 -22.76
C CYS A 4 -25.38 -22.27 -22.09
N GLY A 5 -24.16 -22.52 -21.60
CA GLY A 5 -23.81 -23.81 -21.00
C GLY A 5 -22.33 -23.87 -20.63
N ARG A 6 -21.87 -23.04 -19.68
CA ARG A 6 -20.53 -23.17 -19.08
C ARG A 6 -20.37 -22.69 -17.64
N SER A 7 -21.45 -22.41 -16.91
CA SER A 7 -21.34 -21.88 -15.53
C SER A 7 -21.63 -22.89 -14.41
N PHE A 8 -22.02 -24.13 -14.74
CA PHE A 8 -22.37 -25.14 -13.72
C PHE A 8 -21.27 -26.18 -13.43
N LEU A 9 -20.18 -26.21 -14.22
CA LEU A 9 -19.11 -27.20 -14.02
C LEU A 9 -18.01 -26.75 -13.04
N CYS A 10 -17.93 -25.47 -12.69
CA CYS A 10 -16.81 -24.94 -11.88
C CYS A 10 -16.99 -25.18 -10.37
N VAL A 11 -18.24 -25.28 -9.88
CA VAL A 11 -18.51 -25.45 -8.45
C VAL A 11 -18.35 -26.91 -8.00
N HIS A 12 -18.62 -27.88 -8.88
CA HIS A 12 -18.44 -29.30 -8.58
C HIS A 12 -16.97 -29.73 -8.57
N ALA A 13 -16.10 -29.07 -9.36
CA ALA A 13 -14.67 -29.39 -9.40
C ALA A 13 -13.93 -28.97 -8.12
N CYS A 14 -14.30 -27.83 -7.51
CA CYS A 14 -13.67 -27.35 -6.28
C CYS A 14 -13.99 -28.21 -5.04
N VAL A 15 -15.18 -28.82 -4.97
CA VAL A 15 -15.55 -29.66 -3.82
C VAL A 15 -14.87 -31.04 -3.88
N VAL A 16 -14.61 -31.57 -5.09
CA VAL A 16 -13.92 -32.86 -5.25
C VAL A 16 -12.42 -32.75 -4.96
N CYS A 17 -11.76 -31.64 -5.30
CA CYS A 17 -10.33 -31.43 -4.97
C CYS A 17 -10.05 -31.37 -3.46
N VAL A 18 -10.99 -30.85 -2.65
CA VAL A 18 -10.81 -30.78 -1.19
C VAL A 18 -10.96 -32.16 -0.54
N CYS A 19 -11.77 -33.06 -1.11
CA CYS A 19 -11.92 -34.42 -0.59
C CYS A 19 -10.73 -35.35 -0.97
N VAL A 20 -10.10 -35.15 -2.13
CA VAL A 20 -8.95 -35.98 -2.56
C VAL A 20 -7.68 -35.66 -1.77
N CYS A 21 -7.47 -34.41 -1.36
CA CYS A 21 -6.30 -34.04 -0.54
C CYS A 21 -6.35 -34.60 0.90
N VAL A 22 -7.53 -34.94 1.42
CA VAL A 22 -7.66 -35.56 2.76
C VAL A 22 -7.38 -37.07 2.70
N ALA A 23 -7.55 -37.72 1.54
CA ALA A 23 -7.27 -39.15 1.38
C ALA A 23 -5.78 -39.47 1.14
N PHE A 24 -4.96 -38.49 0.74
CA PHE A 24 -3.52 -38.69 0.50
C PHE A 24 -2.62 -38.53 1.74
N LEU A 25 -3.18 -38.14 2.89
CA LEU A 25 -2.45 -38.03 4.15
C LEU A 25 -2.43 -39.31 5.00
N ASP A 26 -3.07 -40.39 4.53
CA ASP A 26 -3.20 -41.65 5.28
C ASP A 26 -2.22 -42.76 4.81
N GLY A 27 -1.17 -42.38 4.07
CA GLY A 27 -0.25 -43.31 3.42
C GLY A 27 1.22 -43.01 3.70
N SER A 28 1.64 -42.88 4.96
CA SER A 28 3.06 -42.93 5.33
C SER A 28 3.23 -43.39 6.77
N VAL A 29 3.56 -44.67 6.90
CA VAL A 29 4.02 -45.33 8.13
C VAL A 29 5.32 -44.69 8.60
N CYS A 30 5.36 -44.19 9.84
CA CYS A 30 6.58 -44.13 10.64
C CYS A 30 6.24 -44.20 12.14
N SER A 31 6.77 -45.25 12.76
CA SER A 31 6.77 -45.65 14.17
C SER A 31 7.47 -44.66 15.11
N GLY A 32 6.94 -44.45 16.32
CA GLY A 32 7.69 -43.86 17.43
C GLY A 32 6.82 -43.14 18.48
N GLU A 33 6.98 -43.52 19.74
CA GLU A 33 6.12 -43.27 20.92
C GLU A 33 6.09 -41.81 21.43
N SER A 34 4.90 -41.32 21.86
CA SER A 34 4.66 -40.37 22.99
C SER A 34 3.16 -39.98 23.14
N PRO A 35 2.69 -39.51 24.33
CA PRO A 35 1.42 -39.94 24.95
C PRO A 35 0.14 -39.11 24.60
N PRO A 36 -1.07 -39.61 24.94
CA PRO A 36 -2.33 -39.09 24.43
C PRO A 36 -3.01 -38.11 25.40
N SER A 37 -3.09 -36.82 25.06
CA SER A 37 -4.12 -35.94 25.64
C SER A 37 -4.53 -34.71 24.81
N CYS A 38 -3.90 -34.44 23.66
CA CYS A 38 -4.25 -33.27 22.82
C CYS A 38 -4.96 -33.58 21.49
N ARG A 39 -5.11 -34.86 21.08
CA ARG A 39 -5.68 -35.20 19.76
C ARG A 39 -7.22 -35.21 19.69
N CYS A 40 -7.93 -35.33 20.81
CA CYS A 40 -9.41 -35.46 20.76
C CYS A 40 -10.18 -34.13 20.65
N ARG A 41 -9.62 -32.97 21.05
CA ARG A 41 -10.36 -31.70 21.00
C ARG A 41 -10.37 -31.02 19.63
N LEU A 42 -9.36 -31.27 18.79
CA LEU A 42 -9.31 -30.74 17.41
C LEU A 42 -10.20 -31.53 16.45
N TRP A 43 -10.30 -32.85 16.65
CA TRP A 43 -11.16 -33.72 15.82
C TRP A 43 -12.66 -33.43 16.04
N ASP A 44 -13.09 -33.26 17.29
CA ASP A 44 -14.50 -32.95 17.58
C ASP A 44 -14.93 -31.57 17.02
N GLY A 45 -14.02 -30.59 17.00
CA GLY A 45 -14.29 -29.26 16.43
C GLY A 45 -14.40 -29.27 14.90
N LEU A 46 -13.57 -30.08 14.22
CA LEU A 46 -13.57 -30.20 12.77
C LEU A 46 -14.80 -30.99 12.27
N VAL A 47 -15.14 -32.10 12.94
CA VAL A 47 -16.32 -32.91 12.62
C VAL A 47 -17.61 -32.11 12.83
N ARG A 48 -17.69 -31.29 13.89
CA ARG A 48 -18.85 -30.40 14.12
C ARG A 48 -19.02 -29.35 13.02
N HIS A 49 -17.94 -28.75 12.52
CA HIS A 49 -18.03 -27.79 11.42
C HIS A 49 -18.42 -28.45 10.09
N VAL A 50 -17.91 -29.64 9.79
CA VAL A 50 -18.29 -30.39 8.58
C VAL A 50 -19.76 -30.81 8.63
N VAL A 51 -20.27 -31.24 9.79
CA VAL A 51 -21.69 -31.57 9.97
C VAL A 51 -22.58 -30.33 9.84
N LEU A 52 -22.15 -29.17 10.36
CA LEU A 52 -22.91 -27.90 10.24
C LEU A 52 -22.99 -27.42 8.78
N ILE A 53 -21.91 -27.58 8.02
CA ILE A 53 -21.86 -27.26 6.59
C ILE A 53 -22.75 -28.21 5.80
N GLN A 54 -22.71 -29.53 6.08
CA GLN A 54 -23.58 -30.51 5.44
C GLN A 54 -25.07 -30.28 5.75
N GLN A 55 -25.41 -29.87 6.97
CA GLN A 55 -26.79 -29.53 7.34
C GLN A 55 -27.29 -28.25 6.66
N THR A 56 -26.41 -27.25 6.51
CA THR A 56 -26.72 -25.99 5.82
C THR A 56 -26.94 -26.22 4.32
N VAL A 57 -26.10 -27.03 3.69
CA VAL A 57 -26.26 -27.42 2.27
C VAL A 57 -27.52 -28.27 2.05
N ARG A 58 -27.87 -29.18 2.97
CA ARG A 58 -29.12 -29.95 2.91
C ARG A 58 -30.38 -29.09 3.14
N SER A 59 -30.27 -28.05 3.95
CA SER A 59 -31.34 -27.07 4.18
C SER A 59 -31.62 -26.24 2.93
N LEU A 60 -30.55 -25.73 2.29
CA LEU A 60 -30.62 -24.99 1.03
C LEU A 60 -31.18 -25.83 -0.12
N ALA A 61 -30.76 -27.10 -0.23
CA ALA A 61 -31.29 -28.04 -1.23
C ALA A 61 -32.79 -28.37 -1.00
N ARG A 62 -33.27 -28.41 0.26
CA ARG A 62 -34.70 -28.65 0.58
C ARG A 62 -35.59 -27.43 0.36
N SER A 63 -35.05 -26.21 0.47
CA SER A 63 -35.79 -24.99 0.14
C SER A 63 -36.00 -24.82 -1.37
N GLU A 64 -35.08 -25.32 -2.19
CA GLU A 64 -35.21 -25.31 -3.66
C GLU A 64 -36.08 -26.47 -4.19
N SER A 65 -36.10 -27.62 -3.51
CA SER A 65 -36.96 -28.75 -3.92
C SER A 65 -38.44 -28.59 -3.50
N SER A 66 -38.75 -27.75 -2.50
CA SER A 66 -40.14 -27.52 -2.04
C SER A 66 -40.85 -26.36 -2.76
N SER A 67 -40.13 -25.61 -3.60
CA SER A 67 -40.67 -24.52 -4.42
C SER A 67 -41.05 -24.96 -5.85
N ALA A 68 -40.84 -26.23 -6.20
CA ALA A 68 -41.19 -26.80 -7.51
C ALA A 68 -42.49 -27.64 -7.55
N GLU A 69 -43.17 -27.88 -6.42
CA GLU A 69 -44.46 -28.59 -6.39
C GLU A 69 -45.51 -27.80 -5.61
N ARG A 70 -46.29 -26.96 -6.32
CA ARG A 70 -47.71 -26.64 -6.07
C ARG A 70 -48.14 -25.39 -6.84
N GLN A 71 -48.58 -25.58 -8.08
CA GLN A 71 -49.56 -24.67 -8.70
C GLN A 71 -50.37 -25.37 -9.79
N THR A 72 -51.41 -26.09 -9.38
CA THR A 72 -52.60 -26.32 -10.20
C THR A 72 -53.83 -26.38 -9.29
N GLY A 73 -54.77 -25.44 -9.45
CA GLY A 73 -56.15 -25.63 -8.95
C GLY A 73 -56.85 -24.44 -8.27
N ARG A 74 -57.56 -23.65 -9.09
CA ARG A 74 -58.92 -23.07 -8.87
C ARG A 74 -59.38 -22.64 -7.46
N GLY A 75 -59.76 -21.35 -7.36
CA GLY A 75 -61.18 -20.95 -7.25
C GLY A 75 -61.75 -20.40 -5.93
N ARG A 76 -62.25 -19.15 -6.01
CA ARG A 76 -63.39 -18.49 -5.28
C ARG A 76 -63.20 -17.84 -3.89
N ARG A 77 -63.32 -16.49 -3.90
CA ARG A 77 -64.20 -15.54 -3.13
C ARG A 77 -64.48 -15.77 -1.62
N VAL A 78 -64.22 -14.75 -0.77
CA VAL A 78 -65.16 -13.91 0.05
C VAL A 78 -64.39 -13.06 1.11
N GLU A 79 -65.03 -11.95 1.50
CA GLU A 79 -64.77 -10.72 2.30
C GLU A 79 -64.00 -10.69 3.66
N VAL A 80 -63.39 -9.50 3.93
CA VAL A 80 -63.41 -8.56 5.11
C VAL A 80 -63.14 -9.18 6.52
N ASP A 81 -62.32 -8.70 7.48
CA ASP A 81 -61.92 -7.36 7.93
C ASP A 81 -60.65 -7.41 8.85
N ARG A 82 -60.04 -6.24 9.05
CA ARG A 82 -59.37 -5.68 10.26
C ARG A 82 -58.09 -6.25 10.91
N LYS A 83 -57.18 -5.29 11.11
CA LYS A 83 -56.06 -5.13 12.07
C LYS A 83 -54.69 -5.65 11.64
N GLY A 84 -53.91 -4.70 11.10
CA GLY A 84 -52.51 -4.86 10.78
C GLY A 84 -51.60 -4.81 12.00
N VAL A 85 -50.47 -5.52 11.87
CA VAL A 85 -49.09 -5.05 12.01
C VAL A 85 -48.26 -6.18 11.38
N LYS A 86 -47.56 -5.93 10.27
CA LYS A 86 -46.41 -6.74 9.86
C LYS A 86 -45.53 -6.02 8.84
N TRP A 87 -44.25 -6.07 9.15
CA TRP A 87 -43.08 -5.63 8.40
C TRP A 87 -43.15 -6.02 6.92
N THR A 88 -43.06 -5.05 6.02
CA THR A 88 -42.90 -5.27 4.58
C THR A 88 -41.42 -5.21 4.21
N ASN A 89 -40.90 -6.37 3.79
CA ASN A 89 -39.74 -6.48 2.92
C ASN A 89 -40.10 -5.94 1.53
N CYS A 90 -39.36 -4.94 1.05
CA CYS A 90 -39.32 -4.61 -0.37
C CYS A 90 -38.29 -5.49 -1.06
N VAL A 91 -38.76 -6.52 -1.76
CA VAL A 91 -38.01 -7.18 -2.85
C VAL A 91 -38.77 -6.87 -4.13
N SER A 92 -38.33 -5.85 -4.86
CA SER A 92 -38.83 -5.55 -6.19
C SER A 92 -38.24 -6.57 -7.17
N LYS A 93 -39.04 -7.54 -7.61
CA LYS A 93 -38.80 -8.30 -8.84
C LYS A 93 -39.56 -7.62 -9.98
N CYS A 94 -38.84 -6.91 -10.84
CA CYS A 94 -39.34 -6.54 -12.16
C CYS A 94 -39.45 -7.80 -13.03
N VAL A 95 -40.67 -8.03 -13.52
CA VAL A 95 -40.99 -9.01 -14.56
C VAL A 95 -40.65 -8.38 -15.91
N CYS A 96 -39.76 -9.01 -16.68
CA CYS A 96 -39.53 -8.67 -18.07
C CYS A 96 -40.72 -9.15 -18.91
N VAL A 97 -41.48 -8.21 -19.48
CA VAL A 97 -42.43 -8.43 -20.57
C VAL A 97 -41.79 -7.87 -21.83
N PHE A 98 -41.60 -8.70 -22.85
CA PHE A 98 -41.23 -8.25 -24.19
C PHE A 98 -42.44 -7.63 -24.89
N PRO A 99 -42.24 -6.54 -25.63
CA PRO A 99 -42.77 -6.51 -26.98
C PRO A 99 -41.76 -6.01 -28.01
N SER A 100 -42.06 -6.44 -29.23
CA SER A 100 -41.34 -6.38 -30.47
C SER A 100 -41.13 -4.97 -31.03
N SER A 101 -40.04 -4.84 -31.80
CA SER A 101 -39.90 -4.03 -33.03
C SER A 101 -40.20 -2.53 -32.98
N LEU A 102 -39.15 -1.71 -33.06
CA LEU A 102 -39.10 -0.54 -33.95
C LEU A 102 -37.66 -0.06 -34.17
N VAL A 103 -37.30 0.04 -35.45
CA VAL A 103 -36.03 0.54 -35.98
C VAL A 103 -36.09 2.06 -36.03
N PHE A 104 -35.09 2.76 -35.47
CA PHE A 104 -34.82 4.16 -35.80
C PHE A 104 -33.32 4.39 -35.99
N HIS A 105 -32.98 4.82 -37.20
CA HIS A 105 -31.70 5.44 -37.56
C HIS A 105 -31.62 6.82 -36.88
N VAL A 106 -30.53 7.09 -36.16
CA VAL A 106 -30.14 8.47 -35.80
C VAL A 106 -28.68 8.68 -36.18
N SER A 107 -28.48 9.55 -37.18
CA SER A 107 -27.18 10.02 -37.65
C SER A 107 -26.46 10.83 -36.57
N ILE A 108 -25.18 10.54 -36.37
CA ILE A 108 -24.25 11.40 -35.66
C ILE A 108 -23.83 12.50 -36.62
N CYS A 109 -24.23 13.74 -36.35
CA CYS A 109 -23.76 14.93 -37.05
C CYS A 109 -22.69 15.60 -36.16
N CYS A 110 -21.43 15.49 -36.55
CA CYS A 110 -20.34 16.28 -35.97
C CYS A 110 -20.42 17.71 -36.53
N SER A 111 -20.77 18.67 -35.68
CA SER A 111 -20.66 20.09 -36.00
C SER A 111 -19.49 20.70 -35.22
N PHE A 112 -18.39 20.94 -35.94
CA PHE A 112 -17.29 21.81 -35.55
C PHE A 112 -17.72 23.27 -35.71
N CYS A 113 -17.58 24.08 -34.66
CA CYS A 113 -17.57 25.55 -34.76
C CYS A 113 -16.43 26.10 -33.89
N PRO A 114 -15.47 26.87 -34.46
CA PRO A 114 -14.40 27.54 -33.72
C PRO A 114 -14.76 29.00 -33.38
N MET A 115 -13.89 29.64 -32.59
CA MET A 115 -13.81 31.06 -32.14
C MET A 115 -14.06 31.19 -30.61
N GLY A 116 -13.20 31.78 -29.78
CA GLY A 116 -12.03 32.62 -30.03
C GLY A 116 -11.15 32.81 -28.79
N SER A 117 -10.21 33.74 -28.93
CA SER A 117 -8.86 33.83 -28.38
C SER A 117 -8.66 34.54 -27.02
N SER A 118 -7.44 34.32 -26.49
CA SER A 118 -6.64 35.15 -25.53
C SER A 118 -6.74 34.69 -24.07
N SER A 119 -5.66 34.36 -23.34
CA SER A 119 -4.35 35.03 -23.29
C SER A 119 -3.17 34.12 -22.90
N SER A 120 -1.99 34.61 -23.30
CA SER A 120 -0.64 34.45 -22.72
C SER A 120 0.03 33.06 -22.70
N ARG A 121 0.84 32.88 -23.75
CA ARG A 121 1.97 31.97 -23.89
C ARG A 121 2.98 32.15 -22.76
N LEU A 122 3.28 31.08 -22.04
CA LEU A 122 4.60 30.67 -21.53
C LEU A 122 4.45 29.20 -21.10
N PHE A 123 4.38 28.28 -22.08
CA PHE A 123 4.42 26.84 -21.81
C PHE A 123 5.80 26.32 -22.16
N GLY A 124 6.61 26.08 -21.13
CA GLY A 124 7.86 25.34 -21.25
C GLY A 124 7.58 23.91 -21.72
N THR A 125 8.56 23.34 -22.43
CA THR A 125 8.55 22.04 -23.11
C THR A 125 8.19 20.81 -22.25
N LEU A 126 7.98 20.97 -20.93
CA LEU A 126 7.61 19.89 -19.99
C LEU A 126 6.09 19.69 -19.84
N ALA A 127 5.26 20.72 -20.07
CA ALA A 127 3.80 20.59 -19.95
C ALA A 127 3.18 19.62 -20.98
N GLN A 128 3.88 19.35 -22.09
CA GLN A 128 3.47 18.35 -23.07
C GLN A 128 3.77 16.92 -22.61
N SER A 129 4.81 16.70 -21.81
CA SER A 129 5.14 15.36 -21.29
C SER A 129 4.25 14.95 -20.11
N LEU A 130 3.75 15.92 -19.33
CA LEU A 130 2.90 15.68 -18.15
C LEU A 130 1.40 15.49 -18.47
N ASN A 131 0.97 15.76 -19.72
CA ASN A 131 -0.43 15.71 -20.15
C ASN A 131 -0.66 14.86 -21.43
N SER A 132 0.29 13.99 -21.80
CA SER A 132 0.11 13.11 -22.95
C SER A 132 -0.79 11.92 -22.62
N PRO A 133 -1.72 11.51 -23.51
CA PRO A 133 -2.59 10.36 -23.27
C PRO A 133 -1.76 9.06 -23.25
N PRO A 134 -2.20 8.02 -22.50
CA PRO A 134 -1.47 6.76 -22.42
C PRO A 134 -1.39 6.10 -23.80
N LEU A 135 -0.16 5.80 -24.23
CA LEU A 135 0.09 4.92 -25.37
C LEU A 135 -0.38 3.50 -25.03
N ALA A 136 -1.11 2.88 -25.96
CA ALA A 136 -1.72 1.57 -25.80
C ALA A 136 -0.70 0.48 -25.39
N GLN A 137 -1.09 -0.37 -24.44
CA GLN A 137 -0.30 -1.51 -23.96
C GLN A 137 0.01 -2.51 -25.09
N PRO A 138 1.25 -2.98 -25.24
CA PRO A 138 1.54 -4.29 -25.80
C PRO A 138 1.59 -5.36 -24.69
N ASP A 139 1.15 -6.55 -25.05
CA ASP A 139 0.97 -7.73 -24.22
C ASP A 139 2.20 -8.23 -23.44
N LEU A 140 1.85 -9.03 -22.42
CA LEU A 140 2.61 -9.67 -21.36
C LEU A 140 3.87 -10.47 -21.78
N TYR A 141 4.96 -10.16 -21.08
CA TYR A 141 6.24 -10.89 -20.92
C TYR A 141 7.13 -11.13 -22.15
N PRO A 142 8.24 -10.39 -22.24
CA PRO A 142 9.53 -10.97 -22.59
C PRO A 142 10.48 -10.91 -21.38
N GLU A 143 11.10 -12.04 -21.07
CA GLU A 143 12.28 -12.07 -20.21
C GLU A 143 13.45 -11.40 -20.94
N GLU A 144 13.95 -10.27 -20.43
CA GLU A 144 15.22 -9.70 -20.88
C GLU A 144 16.09 -9.25 -19.70
N ASN A 145 17.38 -9.56 -19.83
CA ASN A 145 18.48 -9.33 -18.89
C ASN A 145 18.58 -7.88 -18.39
N PRO A 146 18.80 -7.63 -17.09
CA PRO A 146 19.03 -6.29 -16.57
C PRO A 146 20.53 -6.00 -16.50
N ASP A 147 21.17 -5.65 -17.62
CA ASP A 147 22.54 -5.10 -17.62
C ASP A 147 22.88 -4.29 -18.89
N GLU A 148 21.92 -3.49 -19.39
CA GLU A 148 22.24 -2.44 -20.36
C GLU A 148 21.77 -1.07 -19.85
N ASP A 149 22.75 -0.19 -19.64
CA ASP A 149 22.61 1.21 -19.26
C ASP A 149 21.71 1.99 -20.25
N LEU A 150 20.44 2.14 -19.92
CA LEU A 150 19.51 3.09 -20.55
C LEU A 150 19.73 4.55 -20.07
N ASP A 151 20.97 4.91 -19.68
CA ASP A 151 21.29 6.23 -19.11
C ASP A 151 21.77 7.26 -20.15
N GLN A 152 21.71 6.93 -21.45
CA GLN A 152 22.07 7.87 -22.50
C GLN A 152 20.90 8.78 -22.87
N GLY A 153 20.71 9.86 -22.12
CA GLY A 153 20.14 11.09 -22.69
C GLY A 153 18.96 11.76 -21.99
N LEU A 154 18.57 11.36 -20.78
CA LEU A 154 17.62 12.18 -20.01
C LEU A 154 18.35 13.41 -19.48
N ALA A 155 17.96 14.61 -19.95
CA ALA A 155 18.44 15.85 -19.40
C ALA A 155 18.07 15.91 -17.91
N GLU A 156 19.07 15.97 -17.03
CA GLU A 156 18.83 16.13 -15.59
C GLU A 156 18.07 17.45 -15.37
N ILE A 157 16.91 17.35 -14.72
CA ILE A 157 16.10 18.52 -14.36
C ILE A 157 16.71 19.13 -13.10
N ASP A 158 16.89 20.45 -13.09
CA ASP A 158 17.25 21.20 -11.88
C ASP A 158 16.13 21.06 -10.84
N PRO A 159 16.37 20.41 -9.67
CA PRO A 159 15.35 20.25 -8.64
C PRO A 159 14.80 21.58 -8.13
N ASP A 160 15.62 22.65 -8.13
CA ASP A 160 15.18 23.98 -7.67
C ASP A 160 14.25 24.62 -8.69
N GLN A 161 14.46 24.37 -9.98
CA GLN A 161 13.55 24.80 -11.02
C GLN A 161 12.21 24.08 -10.91
N LEU A 162 12.21 22.76 -10.78
CA LEU A 162 10.96 22.00 -10.66
C LEU A 162 10.19 22.37 -9.38
N LEU A 163 10.89 22.67 -8.28
CA LEU A 163 10.25 23.15 -7.06
C LEU A 163 9.53 24.48 -7.30
N ARG A 164 10.17 25.43 -7.98
CA ARG A 164 9.52 26.71 -8.35
C ARG A 164 8.31 26.49 -9.27
N GLU A 165 8.38 25.55 -10.20
CA GLU A 165 7.24 25.20 -11.07
C GLU A 165 6.08 24.59 -10.27
N CYS A 166 6.37 23.77 -9.24
CA CYS A 166 5.34 23.27 -8.32
C CYS A 166 4.72 24.42 -7.51
N GLU A 167 5.55 25.31 -6.95
CA GLU A 167 5.10 26.49 -6.19
C GLU A 167 4.21 27.42 -7.05
N GLU A 168 4.57 27.62 -8.33
CA GLU A 168 3.77 28.40 -9.28
C GLU A 168 2.43 27.72 -9.62
N ALA A 169 2.44 26.40 -9.86
CA ALA A 169 1.23 25.62 -10.09
C ALA A 169 0.28 25.64 -8.86
N LEU A 170 0.85 25.79 -7.66
CA LEU A 170 0.15 25.82 -6.38
C LEU A 170 -0.08 27.24 -5.84
N GLN A 171 0.21 28.30 -6.60
CA GLN A 171 0.14 29.68 -6.10
C GLN A 171 -1.23 30.12 -5.56
N SER A 172 -2.32 29.48 -6.03
CA SER A 172 -3.69 29.72 -5.55
C SER A 172 -4.07 28.89 -4.33
N ARG A 173 -3.20 27.96 -3.92
CA ARG A 173 -3.37 27.10 -2.75
C ARG A 173 -2.64 27.73 -1.57
N PRO A 174 -3.18 27.56 -0.36
CA PRO A 174 -2.46 28.01 0.82
C PRO A 174 -1.22 27.13 1.08
N ALA A 175 -0.18 27.75 1.62
CA ALA A 175 1.11 27.09 1.83
C ALA A 175 0.99 25.84 2.72
N ARG A 176 1.83 24.85 2.43
CA ARG A 176 1.96 23.64 3.26
C ARG A 176 2.40 23.97 4.69
N PRO A 177 2.04 23.17 5.70
CA PRO A 177 2.52 23.38 7.06
C PRO A 177 4.05 23.31 7.12
N HIS A 178 4.67 24.35 7.68
CA HIS A 178 6.11 24.33 7.89
C HIS A 178 6.48 23.30 8.97
N ARG A 179 7.49 22.49 8.68
CA ARG A 179 7.98 21.42 9.56
C ARG A 179 9.50 21.49 9.65
N ASP A 180 10.00 21.42 10.87
CA ASP A 180 11.41 21.59 11.21
C ASP A 180 12.11 20.24 11.36
N LEU A 181 13.37 20.19 10.92
CA LEU A 181 14.28 19.11 11.30
C LEU A 181 14.77 19.36 12.73
N VAL A 182 14.38 18.47 13.64
CA VAL A 182 14.73 18.54 15.05
C VAL A 182 15.77 17.49 15.42
N LEU A 183 16.67 17.85 16.33
CA LEU A 183 17.62 16.91 16.92
C LEU A 183 16.89 16.07 17.97
N PRO A 184 17.12 14.75 18.03
CA PRO A 184 16.54 13.93 19.08
C PRO A 184 17.03 14.35 20.47
N SER A 185 16.14 14.24 21.46
CA SER A 185 16.41 14.66 22.83
C SER A 185 17.65 13.93 23.41
N GLY A 186 18.65 14.68 23.87
CA GLY A 186 19.84 14.15 24.54
C GLY A 186 20.97 13.69 23.61
N LEU A 187 20.88 13.89 22.30
CA LEU A 187 21.98 13.63 21.36
C LEU A 187 22.70 14.93 20.98
N ALA A 188 24.01 14.96 21.16
CA ALA A 188 24.85 16.03 20.62
C ALA A 188 25.02 15.84 19.10
N PRO A 189 25.03 16.92 18.29
CA PRO A 189 25.24 16.81 16.85
C PRO A 189 26.63 16.25 16.56
N CYS A 190 26.70 14.99 16.12
CA CYS A 190 27.95 14.38 15.69
C CYS A 190 28.17 14.67 14.20
N ARG A 191 28.78 15.83 13.88
CA ARG A 191 29.18 16.14 12.50
C ARG A 191 30.48 15.42 12.15
N GLN A 192 30.36 14.16 11.72
CA GLN A 192 31.51 13.42 11.20
C GLN A 192 31.71 13.77 9.72
N LYS A 193 32.82 14.43 9.38
CA LYS A 193 33.16 14.80 7.99
C LYS A 193 33.26 13.60 7.05
N HIS A 194 33.52 12.40 7.58
CA HIS A 194 33.73 11.17 6.80
C HIS A 194 32.53 10.22 6.78
N ASN A 195 31.43 10.58 7.43
CA ASN A 195 30.24 9.76 7.56
C ASN A 195 29.01 10.64 7.34
N PRO A 196 28.69 10.96 6.07
CA PRO A 196 27.58 11.85 5.77
C PRO A 196 26.26 11.19 6.15
N SER A 197 25.34 11.99 6.68
CA SER A 197 23.99 11.52 6.95
C SER A 197 23.29 11.07 5.66
N ILE A 198 22.44 10.07 5.80
CA ILE A 198 21.58 9.50 4.79
C ILE A 198 20.16 9.91 5.13
N ARG A 199 19.52 10.68 4.25
CA ARG A 199 18.14 11.11 4.46
C ARG A 199 17.16 10.07 3.95
N ILE A 200 16.27 9.62 4.82
CA ILE A 200 15.26 8.61 4.52
C ILE A 200 13.88 9.21 4.71
N MET A 201 13.03 9.11 3.69
CA MET A 201 11.63 9.52 3.74
C MET A 201 10.72 8.30 3.59
N GLN A 202 9.71 8.23 4.43
CA GLN A 202 8.66 7.23 4.45
C GLN A 202 7.31 7.93 4.30
N TRP A 203 6.49 7.52 3.33
CA TRP A 203 5.20 8.18 3.11
C TRP A 203 4.16 7.29 2.43
N ASN A 204 3.01 7.12 3.06
CA ASN A 204 1.80 6.72 2.35
C ASN A 204 1.25 7.96 1.63
N ILE A 205 1.29 7.96 0.30
CA ILE A 205 0.94 9.15 -0.50
C ILE A 205 -0.55 9.25 -0.83
N LEU A 206 -1.36 8.31 -0.34
CA LEU A 206 -2.78 8.12 -0.69
C LEU A 206 -2.94 7.84 -2.19
N ALA A 207 -3.45 6.68 -2.58
CA ALA A 207 -3.69 6.40 -4.00
C ALA A 207 -4.80 7.31 -4.54
N GLN A 208 -4.64 7.84 -5.76
CA GLN A 208 -5.61 8.76 -6.36
C GLN A 208 -6.99 8.11 -6.44
N ALA A 209 -7.04 6.88 -6.95
CA ALA A 209 -8.28 6.13 -7.09
C ALA A 209 -8.98 5.92 -5.72
N LEU A 210 -8.22 5.68 -4.65
CA LEU A 210 -8.79 5.47 -3.32
C LEU A 210 -9.30 6.78 -2.71
N GLY A 211 -8.55 7.88 -2.87
CA GLY A 211 -8.93 9.20 -2.38
C GLY A 211 -10.27 9.68 -2.93
N GLU A 212 -10.47 9.55 -4.24
CA GLU A 212 -11.73 9.97 -4.90
C GLU A 212 -12.86 8.95 -4.70
N GLY A 213 -12.57 7.64 -4.79
CA GLY A 213 -13.60 6.63 -4.96
C GLY A 213 -14.01 5.84 -3.71
N LYS A 214 -13.12 5.70 -2.72
CA LYS A 214 -13.33 4.75 -1.60
C LYS A 214 -13.18 5.36 -0.22
N ASP A 215 -12.34 6.37 -0.08
CA ASP A 215 -11.90 6.79 1.23
C ASP A 215 -12.89 7.67 1.98
N GLY A 216 -13.68 8.45 1.23
CA GLY A 216 -14.82 9.21 1.74
C GLY A 216 -14.40 10.30 2.72
N PHE A 217 -13.40 11.11 2.39
CA PHE A 217 -12.95 12.22 3.23
C PHE A 217 -14.02 13.32 3.35
N VAL A 218 -14.91 13.21 4.34
CA VAL A 218 -16.14 14.02 4.44
C VAL A 218 -15.90 15.50 4.74
N ARG A 219 -14.69 15.87 5.18
CA ARG A 219 -14.26 17.25 5.44
C ARG A 219 -13.26 17.78 4.41
N CYS A 220 -12.77 16.93 3.51
CA CYS A 220 -11.86 17.35 2.46
C CYS A 220 -12.66 17.89 1.27
N PRO A 221 -12.37 19.10 0.76
CA PRO A 221 -12.92 19.57 -0.50
C PRO A 221 -12.53 18.64 -1.66
N LEU A 222 -13.47 18.27 -2.51
CA LEU A 222 -13.21 17.37 -3.65
C LEU A 222 -12.12 17.91 -4.58
N ASP A 223 -12.08 19.23 -4.78
CA ASP A 223 -11.05 19.87 -5.61
C ASP A 223 -9.64 19.69 -5.03
N ALA A 224 -9.49 19.51 -3.71
CA ALA A 224 -8.20 19.23 -3.07
C ALA A 224 -7.70 17.79 -3.32
N LEU A 225 -8.60 16.88 -3.70
CA LEU A 225 -8.27 15.51 -4.05
C LEU A 225 -7.87 15.36 -5.52
N ASN A 226 -8.08 16.38 -6.35
CA ASN A 226 -7.83 16.31 -7.79
C ASN A 226 -6.35 16.01 -8.09
N TRP A 227 -6.10 14.96 -8.87
CA TRP A 227 -4.75 14.54 -9.24
C TRP A 227 -3.90 15.65 -9.86
N GLN A 228 -4.52 16.51 -10.66
CA GLN A 228 -3.82 17.56 -11.40
C GLN A 228 -3.07 18.52 -10.47
N GLU A 229 -3.52 18.67 -9.23
CA GLU A 229 -2.86 19.49 -8.22
C GLU A 229 -2.15 18.66 -7.15
N ARG A 230 -2.77 17.55 -6.73
CA ARG A 230 -2.24 16.67 -5.68
C ARG A 230 -0.84 16.16 -6.03
N LYS A 231 -0.57 15.89 -7.32
CA LYS A 231 0.78 15.52 -7.80
C LYS A 231 1.84 16.60 -7.50
N TYR A 232 1.50 17.88 -7.63
CA TYR A 232 2.45 18.97 -7.36
C TYR A 232 2.72 19.12 -5.86
N LEU A 233 1.72 18.91 -5.00
CA LEU A 233 1.92 18.90 -3.55
C LEU A 233 2.82 17.74 -3.10
N ILE A 234 2.67 16.55 -3.71
CA ILE A 234 3.54 15.40 -3.43
C ILE A 234 4.97 15.69 -3.89
N LEU A 235 5.15 16.24 -5.08
CA LEU A 235 6.45 16.60 -5.62
C LEU A 235 7.12 17.72 -4.81
N GLU A 236 6.37 18.75 -4.41
CA GLU A 236 6.85 19.85 -3.55
C GLU A 236 7.40 19.32 -2.22
N GLU A 237 6.69 18.37 -1.57
CA GLU A 237 7.16 17.73 -0.33
C GLU A 237 8.49 16.99 -0.56
N ILE A 238 8.60 16.19 -1.62
CA ILE A 238 9.83 15.44 -1.95
C ILE A 238 10.99 16.39 -2.30
N LEU A 239 10.72 17.42 -3.11
CA LEU A 239 11.71 18.41 -3.57
C LEU A 239 12.15 19.34 -2.45
N THR A 240 11.29 19.62 -1.47
CA THR A 240 11.68 20.39 -0.29
C THR A 240 12.70 19.59 0.52
N TYR A 241 12.38 18.34 0.85
CA TYR A 241 13.21 17.57 1.78
C TYR A 241 14.37 16.82 1.14
N ARG A 242 14.36 16.59 -0.18
CA ARG A 242 15.49 16.03 -0.94
C ARG A 242 16.03 14.72 -0.35
N PRO A 243 15.19 13.69 -0.13
CA PRO A 243 15.64 12.44 0.48
C PRO A 243 16.69 11.72 -0.35
N ASP A 244 17.62 11.01 0.29
CA ASP A 244 18.52 10.13 -0.44
C ASP A 244 17.86 8.78 -0.76
N ILE A 245 16.93 8.35 0.09
CA ILE A 245 16.09 7.16 -0.06
C ILE A 245 14.64 7.53 0.24
N LEU A 246 13.72 7.15 -0.65
CA LEU A 246 12.29 7.45 -0.58
C LEU A 246 11.48 6.16 -0.66
N CYS A 247 10.72 5.89 0.40
CA CYS A 247 9.86 4.72 0.55
C CYS A 247 8.39 5.17 0.51
N LEU A 248 7.65 4.71 -0.50
CA LEU A 248 6.26 5.11 -0.72
C LEU A 248 5.29 3.93 -0.63
N GLN A 249 4.08 4.21 -0.16
CA GLN A 249 2.93 3.30 -0.25
C GLN A 249 1.76 3.99 -0.97
N GLU A 250 0.85 3.17 -1.48
CA GLU A 250 -0.32 3.62 -2.24
C GLU A 250 0.04 4.39 -3.52
N VAL A 251 1.09 3.93 -4.19
CA VAL A 251 1.51 4.54 -5.46
C VAL A 251 0.72 3.90 -6.61
N ASP A 252 -0.25 4.62 -7.16
CA ASP A 252 -1.02 4.24 -8.36
C ASP A 252 -0.63 5.05 -9.61
N HIS A 253 0.23 6.07 -9.46
CA HIS A 253 0.77 6.89 -10.55
C HIS A 253 2.29 6.73 -10.75
N TYR A 254 2.79 5.50 -10.59
CA TYR A 254 4.23 5.23 -10.66
C TYR A 254 4.81 5.50 -12.06
N TYR A 255 4.25 4.89 -13.10
CA TYR A 255 4.83 4.91 -14.46
C TYR A 255 4.59 6.21 -15.21
N ASP A 256 3.43 6.85 -15.01
CA ASP A 256 3.06 8.08 -15.71
C ASP A 256 3.64 9.35 -15.05
N THR A 257 3.91 9.32 -13.74
CA THR A 257 4.32 10.51 -12.99
C THR A 257 5.63 10.30 -12.22
N PHE A 258 5.64 9.44 -11.19
CA PHE A 258 6.74 9.43 -10.23
C PHE A 258 8.05 8.89 -10.81
N GLN A 259 8.01 7.81 -11.58
CA GLN A 259 9.19 7.23 -12.21
C GLN A 259 9.89 8.22 -13.16
N PRO A 260 9.24 8.78 -14.20
CA PRO A 260 9.94 9.66 -15.14
C PRO A 260 10.45 10.94 -14.47
N ILE A 261 9.67 11.56 -13.59
CA ILE A 261 10.07 12.78 -12.89
C ILE A 261 11.24 12.50 -11.95
N LEU A 262 11.14 11.50 -11.07
CA LEU A 262 12.22 11.20 -10.12
C LEU A 262 13.48 10.68 -10.82
N ALA A 263 13.35 9.96 -11.95
CA ALA A 263 14.49 9.55 -12.76
C ALA A 263 15.28 10.76 -13.30
N SER A 264 14.56 11.77 -13.79
CA SER A 264 15.15 13.04 -14.25
C SER A 264 15.82 13.86 -13.15
N LEU A 265 15.46 13.62 -11.88
CA LEU A 265 16.07 14.20 -10.68
C LEU A 265 17.20 13.33 -10.11
N GLY A 266 17.64 12.30 -10.84
CA GLY A 266 18.76 11.44 -10.46
C GLY A 266 18.41 10.28 -9.53
N TYR A 267 17.12 9.98 -9.31
CA TYR A 267 16.71 8.79 -8.56
C TYR A 267 16.61 7.56 -9.46
N GLN A 268 16.85 6.39 -8.88
CA GLN A 268 16.46 5.11 -9.46
C GLN A 268 15.33 4.53 -8.62
N GLY A 269 14.27 4.08 -9.28
CA GLY A 269 13.04 3.60 -8.64
C GLY A 269 12.77 2.13 -8.90
N THR A 270 12.03 1.50 -7.99
CA THR A 270 11.44 0.18 -8.17
C THR A 270 10.02 0.19 -7.62
N PHE A 271 9.09 -0.43 -8.35
CA PHE A 271 7.68 -0.50 -7.99
C PHE A 271 7.20 -1.94 -7.91
N LEU A 272 6.35 -2.22 -6.93
CA LEU A 272 5.70 -3.52 -6.76
C LEU A 272 4.22 -3.29 -6.39
N ALA A 273 3.35 -3.57 -7.36
CA ALA A 273 1.92 -3.49 -7.21
C ALA A 273 1.38 -4.57 -6.26
N LYS A 274 0.30 -4.25 -5.52
CA LYS A 274 -0.51 -5.28 -4.86
C LYS A 274 -1.16 -6.17 -5.94
N PRO A 275 -1.13 -7.52 -5.80
CA PRO A 275 -1.71 -8.42 -6.80
C PRO A 275 -3.19 -8.13 -7.10
N TRP A 276 -3.95 -7.75 -6.08
CA TRP A 276 -5.37 -7.41 -6.15
C TRP A 276 -5.59 -6.05 -5.48
N SER A 277 -5.02 -5.00 -6.06
CA SER A 277 -5.16 -3.65 -5.55
C SER A 277 -6.64 -3.22 -5.47
N PRO A 278 -7.07 -2.57 -4.37
CA PRO A 278 -8.40 -1.99 -4.27
C PRO A 278 -8.63 -0.83 -5.25
N CYS A 279 -7.61 -0.23 -5.86
CA CYS A 279 -7.80 0.81 -6.87
C CYS A 279 -8.58 0.28 -8.08
N LEU A 280 -8.43 -1.01 -8.39
CA LEU A 280 -9.09 -1.65 -9.53
C LEU A 280 -10.62 -1.73 -9.40
N ASP A 281 -11.17 -1.56 -8.20
CA ASP A 281 -12.63 -1.50 -8.01
C ASP A 281 -13.19 -0.08 -8.19
N VAL A 282 -12.35 0.93 -8.44
CA VAL A 282 -12.76 2.32 -8.64
C VAL A 282 -12.85 2.59 -10.15
N GLU A 283 -13.93 3.22 -10.59
CA GLU A 283 -14.06 3.64 -11.99
C GLU A 283 -12.98 4.66 -12.35
N GLN A 284 -12.44 4.58 -13.57
CA GLN A 284 -11.38 5.49 -14.06
C GLN A 284 -10.08 5.45 -13.24
N ASN A 285 -9.78 4.34 -12.55
CA ASN A 285 -8.50 4.16 -11.87
C ASN A 285 -7.29 4.15 -12.84
N ASN A 286 -6.10 4.44 -12.31
CA ASN A 286 -4.84 4.40 -13.04
C ASN A 286 -4.08 3.06 -12.87
N GLY A 287 -4.81 1.96 -12.65
CA GLY A 287 -4.24 0.65 -12.37
C GLY A 287 -4.03 0.37 -10.88
N PRO A 288 -3.24 -0.66 -10.52
CA PRO A 288 -3.07 -1.08 -9.14
C PRO A 288 -2.11 -0.18 -8.36
N ASP A 289 -2.47 0.15 -7.12
CA ASP A 289 -1.52 0.72 -6.17
C ASP A 289 -0.46 -0.29 -5.70
N GLY A 290 0.65 0.22 -5.19
CA GLY A 290 1.73 -0.59 -4.65
C GLY A 290 2.70 0.15 -3.75
N CYS A 291 3.79 -0.53 -3.43
CA CYS A 291 4.95 0.09 -2.79
C CYS A 291 5.94 0.55 -3.87
N ALA A 292 6.60 1.69 -3.63
CA ALA A 292 7.72 2.14 -4.43
C ALA A 292 8.92 2.47 -3.54
N LEU A 293 10.12 2.15 -4.03
CA LEU A 293 11.39 2.46 -3.37
C LEU A 293 12.29 3.18 -4.36
N PHE A 294 12.68 4.40 -4.04
CA PHE A 294 13.62 5.20 -4.81
C PHE A 294 14.89 5.48 -4.01
N TYR A 295 16.03 5.55 -4.69
CA TYR A 295 17.28 6.04 -4.10
C TYR A 295 18.04 6.93 -5.07
N ARG A 296 18.85 7.85 -4.56
CA ARG A 296 19.71 8.72 -5.39
C ARG A 296 20.88 7.95 -5.99
N ARG A 297 20.97 7.92 -7.32
CA ARG A 297 22.05 7.25 -8.07
C ARG A 297 23.43 7.79 -7.73
N SER A 298 23.54 9.09 -7.45
CA SER A 298 24.79 9.75 -7.04
C SER A 298 25.30 9.31 -5.65
N ARG A 299 24.41 8.84 -4.78
CA ARG A 299 24.73 8.43 -3.40
C ARG A 299 24.90 6.93 -3.25
N PHE A 300 24.13 6.14 -4.01
CA PHE A 300 24.08 4.70 -3.87
C PHE A 300 24.18 3.96 -5.21
N SER A 301 24.76 2.76 -5.16
CA SER A 301 24.57 1.73 -6.19
C SER A 301 23.72 0.59 -5.64
N LEU A 302 22.80 0.08 -6.46
CA LEU A 302 22.01 -1.11 -6.12
C LEU A 302 22.87 -2.37 -6.23
N GLN A 303 22.82 -3.22 -5.21
CA GLN A 303 23.46 -4.54 -5.23
C GLN A 303 22.46 -5.66 -5.50
N SER A 304 21.24 -5.55 -4.95
CA SER A 304 20.20 -6.56 -5.13
C SER A 304 18.83 -6.01 -4.76
N THR A 305 17.80 -6.46 -5.47
CA THR A 305 16.39 -6.22 -5.16
C THR A 305 15.69 -7.55 -4.87
N ALA A 306 14.82 -7.56 -3.87
CA ALA A 306 13.87 -8.64 -3.63
C ALA A 306 12.45 -8.08 -3.62
N HIS A 307 11.59 -8.67 -4.45
CA HIS A 307 10.14 -8.41 -4.47
C HIS A 307 9.44 -9.48 -3.64
N LEU A 308 8.82 -9.07 -2.53
CA LEU A 308 8.17 -9.98 -1.59
C LEU A 308 6.66 -9.84 -1.69
N ARG A 309 5.98 -10.94 -1.93
CA ARG A 309 4.55 -11.08 -1.64
C ARG A 309 4.41 -11.68 -0.25
N LEU A 310 3.92 -10.89 0.70
CA LEU A 310 3.88 -11.29 2.10
C LEU A 310 2.93 -12.46 2.29
N SER A 311 3.31 -13.38 3.16
CA SER A 311 2.52 -14.57 3.51
C SER A 311 2.03 -14.52 4.95
N ALA A 312 0.92 -15.21 5.21
CA ALA A 312 0.43 -15.46 6.55
C ALA A 312 0.18 -16.95 6.71
N MET A 313 0.94 -17.61 7.59
CA MET A 313 0.90 -19.06 7.77
C MET A 313 1.08 -19.81 6.43
N MET A 314 2.10 -19.43 5.65
CA MET A 314 2.42 -19.97 4.32
C MET A 314 1.41 -19.67 3.20
N LEU A 315 0.32 -18.93 3.49
CA LEU A 315 -0.62 -18.50 2.46
C LEU A 315 -0.24 -17.11 1.94
N PRO A 316 -0.06 -16.94 0.62
CA PRO A 316 0.29 -15.65 0.05
C PRO A 316 -0.87 -14.67 0.23
N THR A 317 -0.58 -13.53 0.85
CA THR A 317 -1.54 -12.45 1.07
C THR A 317 -1.60 -11.51 -0.14
N ASN A 318 -2.33 -10.41 0.00
CA ASN A 318 -2.39 -9.36 -1.02
C ASN A 318 -1.35 -8.24 -0.81
N GLN A 319 -0.63 -8.26 0.33
CA GLN A 319 0.33 -7.23 0.69
C GLN A 319 1.72 -7.59 0.17
N VAL A 320 2.51 -6.55 -0.08
CA VAL A 320 3.81 -6.66 -0.73
C VAL A 320 4.86 -5.86 0.04
N ALA A 321 6.12 -6.22 -0.17
CA ALA A 321 7.26 -5.44 0.28
C ALA A 321 8.37 -5.46 -0.78
N ILE A 322 9.12 -4.36 -0.87
CA ILE A 322 10.35 -4.28 -1.68
C ILE A 322 11.51 -4.21 -0.71
N VAL A 323 12.55 -4.99 -0.95
CA VAL A 323 13.80 -4.95 -0.17
C VAL A 323 14.96 -4.73 -1.12
N GLN A 324 15.75 -3.68 -0.88
CA GLN A 324 16.96 -3.39 -1.66
C GLN A 324 18.19 -3.36 -0.76
N THR A 325 19.28 -3.99 -1.22
CA THR A 325 20.61 -3.79 -0.64
C THR A 325 21.34 -2.75 -1.47
N LEU A 326 21.68 -1.64 -0.86
CA LEU A 326 22.35 -0.49 -1.46
C LEU A 326 23.79 -0.40 -0.94
N CYS A 327 24.72 0.02 -1.80
CA CYS A 327 26.09 0.35 -1.42
C CYS A 327 26.28 1.87 -1.48
N CYS A 328 26.63 2.48 -0.36
CA CYS A 328 27.00 3.89 -0.32
C CYS A 328 28.26 4.10 -1.15
N ARG A 329 28.17 4.94 -2.20
CA ARG A 329 29.30 5.18 -3.10
C ARG A 329 30.47 5.88 -2.42
N LEU A 330 30.18 6.73 -1.43
CA LEU A 330 31.21 7.46 -0.70
C LEU A 330 31.97 6.59 0.30
N THR A 331 31.25 5.78 1.09
CA THR A 331 31.85 5.03 2.22
C THR A 331 32.10 3.56 1.89
N GLY A 332 31.52 3.04 0.81
CA GLY A 332 31.50 1.60 0.48
C GLY A 332 30.63 0.76 1.41
N GLN A 333 29.99 1.37 2.43
CA GLN A 333 29.15 0.66 3.38
C GLN A 333 27.82 0.26 2.75
N ARG A 334 27.31 -0.90 3.16
CA ARG A 334 26.05 -1.43 2.67
C ARG A 334 24.91 -1.11 3.62
N LEU A 335 23.74 -0.82 3.05
CA LEU A 335 22.49 -0.59 3.77
C LEU A 335 21.39 -1.39 3.10
N CYS A 336 20.67 -2.20 3.87
CA CYS A 336 19.45 -2.84 3.42
C CYS A 336 18.28 -1.91 3.74
N VAL A 337 17.42 -1.66 2.77
CA VAL A 337 16.21 -0.84 2.93
C VAL A 337 15.01 -1.65 2.50
N ALA A 338 13.96 -1.62 3.30
CA ALA A 338 12.69 -2.25 2.97
C ALA A 338 11.55 -1.23 3.02
N VAL A 339 10.58 -1.39 2.12
CA VAL A 339 9.30 -0.68 2.16
C VAL A 339 8.16 -1.69 2.13
N THR A 340 7.12 -1.47 2.93
CA THR A 340 5.94 -2.36 2.99
C THR A 340 4.66 -1.56 3.24
N HIS A 341 3.52 -2.18 2.92
CA HIS A 341 2.18 -1.71 3.29
C HIS A 341 1.36 -2.91 3.77
N LEU A 342 1.10 -3.01 5.08
CA LEU A 342 0.42 -4.17 5.68
C LEU A 342 -1.11 -4.09 5.54
N LYS A 343 -1.82 -5.14 6.00
CA LYS A 343 -3.27 -5.21 5.86
C LYS A 343 -3.98 -4.10 6.65
N ALA A 344 -4.70 -3.25 5.92
CA ALA A 344 -5.57 -2.22 6.48
C ALA A 344 -6.84 -2.73 7.17
N ARG A 345 -7.49 -1.80 7.91
CA ARG A 345 -8.73 -1.94 8.69
C ARG A 345 -8.60 -2.77 9.97
N SER A 346 -9.47 -2.51 10.95
CA SER A 346 -9.60 -3.28 12.18
C SER A 346 -10.11 -4.71 11.92
N GLY A 347 -9.85 -5.62 12.87
CA GLY A 347 -10.17 -7.04 12.78
C GLY A 347 -9.13 -7.89 12.03
N TRP A 348 -8.04 -7.27 11.58
CA TRP A 348 -6.94 -7.92 10.84
C TRP A 348 -5.60 -7.91 11.60
N GLU A 349 -5.62 -7.64 12.91
CA GLU A 349 -4.44 -7.50 13.77
C GLU A 349 -3.58 -8.79 13.72
N ARG A 350 -4.23 -9.96 13.75
CA ARG A 350 -3.54 -11.26 13.63
C ARG A 350 -2.92 -11.47 12.27
N LEU A 351 -3.58 -11.01 11.21
CA LEU A 351 -3.04 -11.11 9.84
C LEU A 351 -1.82 -10.19 9.69
N ARG A 352 -1.89 -8.94 10.18
CA ARG A 352 -0.75 -8.03 10.22
C ARG A 352 0.42 -8.61 11.00
N SER A 353 0.14 -9.23 12.16
CA SER A 353 1.15 -9.92 12.98
C SER A 353 1.84 -11.06 12.22
N ALA A 354 1.09 -11.84 11.45
CA ALA A 354 1.64 -12.90 10.60
C ALA A 354 2.45 -12.35 9.41
N GLN A 355 1.94 -11.32 8.72
CA GLN A 355 2.65 -10.63 7.63
C GLN A 355 3.97 -10.02 8.12
N GLY A 356 3.96 -9.39 9.29
CA GLY A 356 5.17 -8.84 9.90
C GLY A 356 6.18 -9.91 10.28
N ALA A 357 5.73 -11.08 10.76
CA ALA A 357 6.62 -12.20 11.05
C ALA A 357 7.30 -12.75 9.77
N ASP A 358 6.54 -12.90 8.69
CA ASP A 358 7.05 -13.32 7.38
C ASP A 358 8.05 -12.31 6.80
N LEU A 359 7.75 -11.01 6.91
CA LEU A 359 8.66 -9.94 6.53
C LEU A 359 9.96 -10.00 7.34
N LEU A 360 9.90 -10.09 8.67
CA LEU A 360 11.09 -10.18 9.52
C LEU A 360 11.95 -11.41 9.21
N GLN A 361 11.33 -12.56 8.92
CA GLN A 361 12.04 -13.77 8.50
C GLN A 361 12.77 -13.55 7.18
N SER A 362 12.11 -12.95 6.19
CA SER A 362 12.68 -12.62 4.89
C SER A 362 13.85 -11.63 5.03
N LEU A 363 13.67 -10.57 5.82
CA LEU A 363 14.70 -9.57 6.08
C LEU A 363 15.94 -10.19 6.73
N ARG A 364 15.76 -11.05 7.74
CA ARG A 364 16.88 -11.78 8.36
C ARG A 364 17.65 -12.65 7.36
N SER A 365 16.95 -13.30 6.44
CA SER A 365 17.59 -14.11 5.40
C SER A 365 18.39 -13.24 4.42
N ILE A 366 17.82 -12.11 3.99
CA ILE A 366 18.45 -11.19 3.04
C ILE A 366 19.68 -10.51 3.66
N THR A 367 19.56 -9.95 4.86
CA THR A 367 20.66 -9.19 5.49
C THR A 367 21.83 -10.08 5.90
N SER A 368 21.59 -11.34 6.25
CA SER A 368 22.65 -12.32 6.53
C SER A 368 23.38 -12.78 5.26
N ARG A 369 22.64 -13.10 4.18
CA ARG A 369 23.22 -13.47 2.88
C ARG A 369 24.06 -12.37 2.26
N CYS A 370 23.60 -11.12 2.36
CA CYS A 370 24.38 -10.00 1.87
C CYS A 370 25.62 -9.80 2.75
N GLY A 371 25.55 -10.00 4.07
CA GLY A 371 26.68 -9.88 4.99
C GLY A 371 27.95 -10.61 4.55
N SER A 372 27.82 -11.89 4.18
CA SER A 372 28.93 -12.82 3.89
C SER A 372 29.74 -12.56 2.61
N ARG A 373 29.44 -11.51 1.82
CA ARG A 373 30.14 -11.19 0.56
C ARG A 373 31.42 -10.35 0.71
N GLY A 374 31.92 -10.13 1.94
CA GLY A 374 33.20 -9.45 2.21
C GLY A 374 33.80 -9.86 3.56
N ASP A 375 35.07 -9.50 3.79
CA ASP A 375 35.96 -9.84 4.94
C ASP A 375 35.44 -9.48 6.35
N SER A 376 34.18 -9.07 6.49
CA SER A 376 33.55 -8.73 7.77
C SER A 376 32.35 -9.63 8.00
N GLU A 377 32.49 -10.60 8.90
CA GLU A 377 31.39 -11.40 9.44
C GLU A 377 30.38 -10.47 10.14
N GLY A 378 29.34 -10.02 9.42
CA GLY A 378 28.35 -9.11 9.98
C GLY A 378 27.07 -9.04 9.16
N THR A 379 25.94 -8.84 9.84
CA THR A 379 24.64 -8.62 9.18
C THR A 379 24.61 -7.21 8.59
N VAL A 380 24.12 -7.05 7.35
CA VAL A 380 23.98 -5.71 6.74
C VAL A 380 22.99 -4.86 7.55
N PRO A 381 23.34 -3.62 7.95
CA PRO A 381 22.42 -2.71 8.65
C PRO A 381 21.12 -2.52 7.87
N LEU A 382 20.00 -2.41 8.58
CA LEU A 382 18.66 -2.44 8.01
C LEU A 382 17.86 -1.20 8.39
N VAL A 383 17.11 -0.68 7.41
CA VAL A 383 16.00 0.27 7.59
C VAL A 383 14.72 -0.34 7.03
N VAL A 384 13.62 -0.26 7.76
CA VAL A 384 12.29 -0.69 7.29
C VAL A 384 11.31 0.45 7.42
N CYS A 385 10.82 0.92 6.29
CA CYS A 385 9.79 1.93 6.16
C CYS A 385 8.44 1.25 5.86
N GLY A 386 7.34 1.81 6.36
CA GLY A 386 6.04 1.38 5.88
C GLY A 386 4.87 1.91 6.68
N ASP A 387 3.70 1.83 6.04
CA ASP A 387 2.41 1.90 6.69
C ASP A 387 2.04 0.49 7.17
N PHE A 388 2.12 0.31 8.48
CA PHE A 388 1.85 -0.97 9.11
C PHE A 388 0.36 -1.18 9.38
N ASN A 389 -0.47 -0.15 9.21
CA ASN A 389 -1.89 -0.16 9.54
C ASN A 389 -2.17 -0.71 10.95
N ALA A 390 -1.22 -0.49 11.87
CA ALA A 390 -1.24 -1.02 13.22
C ALA A 390 -0.69 0.01 14.17
N GLU A 391 -1.38 0.21 15.29
CA GLU A 391 -0.90 1.06 16.36
C GLU A 391 0.22 0.38 17.18
N PRO A 392 1.00 1.16 17.98
CA PRO A 392 2.08 0.60 18.80
C PRO A 392 1.64 -0.49 19.80
N SER A 393 0.34 -0.56 20.10
CA SER A 393 -0.25 -1.56 20.99
C SER A 393 -0.37 -2.95 20.35
N GLU A 394 -0.35 -3.05 19.02
CA GLU A 394 -0.58 -4.31 18.30
C GLU A 394 0.61 -5.27 18.32
N ASP A 395 0.33 -6.56 18.10
CA ASP A 395 1.33 -7.63 18.10
C ASP A 395 2.42 -7.42 17.03
N VAL A 396 2.06 -6.88 15.86
CA VAL A 396 3.01 -6.66 14.77
C VAL A 396 4.10 -5.66 15.17
N TYR A 397 3.73 -4.57 15.84
CA TYR A 397 4.68 -3.59 16.37
C TYR A 397 5.60 -4.22 17.42
N ARG A 398 5.03 -4.99 18.36
CA ARG A 398 5.80 -5.72 19.38
C ARG A 398 6.79 -6.71 18.76
N ARG A 399 6.44 -7.39 17.66
CA ARG A 399 7.36 -8.28 16.93
C ARG A 399 8.55 -7.54 16.33
N PHE A 400 8.34 -6.36 15.75
CA PHE A 400 9.43 -5.56 15.19
C PHE A 400 10.34 -5.03 16.30
N SER A 401 9.75 -4.49 17.37
CA SER A 401 10.48 -3.93 18.52
C SER A 401 11.30 -4.99 19.28
N SER A 402 10.79 -6.23 19.40
CA SER A 402 11.50 -7.34 20.07
C SER A 402 12.27 -8.25 19.11
N SER A 403 12.38 -7.86 17.84
CA SER A 403 13.04 -8.68 16.82
C SER A 403 14.53 -8.87 17.14
N PRO A 404 15.10 -10.08 16.90
CA PRO A 404 16.55 -10.30 16.99
C PRO A 404 17.36 -9.53 15.95
N LEU A 405 16.70 -8.84 15.00
CA LEU A 405 17.34 -7.90 14.08
C LEU A 405 17.76 -6.57 14.75
N GLY A 406 17.47 -6.39 16.05
CA GLY A 406 17.90 -5.21 16.80
C GLY A 406 17.27 -3.92 16.28
N LEU A 407 15.98 -3.95 15.95
CA LEU A 407 15.28 -2.81 15.38
C LEU A 407 14.78 -1.86 16.48
N ASN A 408 14.91 -0.56 16.26
CA ASN A 408 14.21 0.47 17.03
C ASN A 408 13.41 1.37 16.06
N SER A 409 12.33 1.98 16.55
CA SER A 409 11.56 2.95 15.77
C SER A 409 12.17 4.35 15.94
N ALA A 410 12.47 5.02 14.83
CA ALA A 410 13.15 6.31 14.84
C ALA A 410 12.30 7.43 15.46
N TYR A 411 10.99 7.42 15.20
CA TYR A 411 10.10 8.50 15.61
C TYR A 411 9.79 8.53 17.11
N LYS A 412 10.07 7.43 17.84
CA LYS A 412 10.11 7.44 19.31
C LYS A 412 11.08 8.48 19.87
N LEU A 413 12.13 8.83 19.13
CA LEU A 413 13.16 9.74 19.62
C LEU A 413 12.72 11.22 19.63
N LEU A 414 11.52 11.52 19.11
CA LEU A 414 10.88 12.82 19.27
C LEU A 414 10.34 13.03 20.69
N SER A 415 9.98 11.96 21.40
CA SER A 415 9.49 12.08 22.76
C SER A 415 10.63 12.42 23.73
N SER A 416 10.30 13.06 24.85
CA SER A 416 11.27 13.43 25.88
C SER A 416 11.95 12.23 26.53
N ASP A 417 11.28 11.08 26.58
CA ASP A 417 11.82 9.81 27.09
C ASP A 417 12.56 8.99 26.02
N GLY A 418 12.46 9.37 24.74
CA GLY A 418 12.97 8.61 23.60
C GLY A 418 12.34 7.22 23.43
N GLN A 419 11.23 6.95 24.15
CA GLN A 419 10.58 5.64 24.22
C GLN A 419 9.12 5.65 23.74
N THR A 420 8.52 6.82 23.53
CA THR A 420 7.11 6.95 23.22
C THR A 420 6.93 7.35 21.76
N GLU A 421 6.12 6.59 21.02
CA GLU A 421 5.78 6.89 19.63
C GLU A 421 5.00 8.22 19.52
N PRO A 422 5.01 8.90 18.36
CA PRO A 422 4.23 10.11 18.18
C PRO A 422 2.74 9.83 18.39
N ALA A 423 1.99 10.87 18.74
CA ALA A 423 0.54 10.75 18.95
C ALA A 423 -0.19 10.29 17.67
N TYR A 424 0.31 10.72 16.50
CA TYR A 424 -0.25 10.34 15.21
C TYR A 424 0.79 10.44 14.09
N THR A 425 0.53 9.68 13.03
CA THR A 425 1.16 9.81 11.71
C THR A 425 0.11 10.00 10.62
N THR A 426 -1.15 9.75 10.93
CA THR A 426 -2.31 10.01 10.07
C THR A 426 -3.46 10.58 10.88
N TRP A 427 -4.18 11.55 10.31
CA TRP A 427 -5.31 12.19 10.96
C TRP A 427 -6.36 12.62 9.92
N LYS A 428 -7.54 12.01 9.96
CA LYS A 428 -8.57 12.14 8.93
C LYS A 428 -9.98 12.01 9.47
N ILE A 429 -10.96 12.51 8.71
CA ILE A 429 -12.38 12.39 9.03
C ILE A 429 -13.10 11.68 7.87
N ARG A 430 -13.71 10.54 8.17
CA ARG A 430 -14.44 9.68 7.23
C ARG A 430 -15.90 9.51 7.72
N PRO A 431 -16.80 8.84 6.98
CA PRO A 431 -18.18 8.67 7.44
C PRO A 431 -18.28 7.86 8.73
N SER A 432 -17.27 7.04 9.02
CA SER A 432 -17.14 6.29 10.28
C SER A 432 -16.73 7.14 11.48
N GLY A 433 -16.34 8.41 11.26
CA GLY A 433 -15.85 9.32 12.29
C GLY A 433 -14.43 9.82 12.03
N GLU A 434 -13.94 10.61 12.97
CA GLU A 434 -12.56 11.08 13.03
C GLU A 434 -11.62 9.96 13.50
N SER A 435 -10.49 9.81 12.82
CA SER A 435 -9.45 8.84 13.12
C SER A 435 -8.10 9.54 13.17
N CYS A 436 -7.38 9.36 14.27
CA CYS A 436 -6.08 9.94 14.55
C CYS A 436 -5.22 8.84 15.21
N SER A 437 -4.24 8.33 14.47
CA SER A 437 -3.46 7.15 14.86
C SER A 437 -2.03 7.22 14.34
N THR A 438 -1.13 6.48 14.99
CA THR A 438 0.24 6.24 14.52
C THR A 438 0.31 4.88 13.85
N LEU A 439 0.47 4.88 12.53
CA LEU A 439 0.47 3.68 11.68
C LEU A 439 1.76 3.55 10.85
N ASP A 440 2.51 4.64 10.71
CA ASP A 440 3.70 4.74 9.87
C ASP A 440 4.96 4.67 10.71
N TYR A 441 5.94 3.91 10.25
CA TYR A 441 7.18 3.69 11.00
C TYR A 441 8.42 3.74 10.11
N ILE A 442 9.52 4.23 10.69
CA ILE A 442 10.88 4.04 10.18
C ILE A 442 11.65 3.24 11.25
N TRP A 443 11.76 1.93 11.03
CA TRP A 443 12.57 1.04 11.85
C TRP A 443 14.02 1.07 11.38
N TYR A 444 14.98 1.01 12.30
CA TYR A 444 16.41 0.98 11.97
C TYR A 444 17.20 0.04 12.88
N SER A 445 18.29 -0.55 12.37
CA SER A 445 19.24 -1.34 13.17
C SER A 445 19.96 -0.48 14.20
N ARG A 446 19.51 -0.52 15.46
CA ARG A 446 19.92 0.41 16.52
C ARG A 446 21.40 0.38 16.87
N ASP A 447 22.04 -0.78 16.68
CA ASP A 447 23.43 -1.02 17.06
C ASP A 447 24.42 -0.62 15.95
N ALA A 448 23.93 -0.49 14.71
CA ALA A 448 24.75 -0.13 13.54
C ALA A 448 24.45 1.27 13.00
N LEU A 449 23.32 1.87 13.34
CA LEU A 449 22.87 3.16 12.84
C LEU A 449 22.50 4.10 13.99
N SER A 450 22.78 5.38 13.80
CA SER A 450 22.30 6.50 14.63
C SER A 450 21.28 7.33 13.87
N VAL A 451 20.33 7.92 14.59
CA VAL A 451 19.39 8.91 14.04
C VAL A 451 19.91 10.29 14.42
N ASP A 452 20.23 11.10 13.41
CA ASP A 452 20.86 12.41 13.57
C ASP A 452 19.82 13.51 13.73
N CYS A 453 18.77 13.49 12.91
CA CYS A 453 17.62 14.39 13.03
C CYS A 453 16.33 13.75 12.51
N LEU A 454 15.20 14.33 12.91
CA LEU A 454 13.85 13.89 12.58
C LEU A 454 13.03 15.08 12.12
N LEU A 455 12.16 14.88 11.13
CA LEU A 455 11.16 15.89 10.78
C LEU A 455 10.02 15.86 11.80
N ASN A 456 9.75 16.99 12.44
CA ASN A 456 8.73 17.08 13.48
C ASN A 456 7.31 16.74 12.96
N ILE A 457 6.41 16.37 13.87
CA ILE A 457 5.00 16.18 13.58
C ILE A 457 4.28 17.53 13.82
N PRO A 458 3.46 18.03 12.88
CA PRO A 458 2.70 19.25 13.07
C PRO A 458 1.83 19.21 14.34
N SER A 459 1.47 20.37 14.89
CA SER A 459 0.45 20.45 15.95
C SER A 459 -0.96 20.33 15.38
N GLU A 460 -1.95 20.09 16.23
CA GLU A 460 -3.36 20.08 15.83
C GLU A 460 -3.77 21.39 15.14
N GLU A 461 -3.28 22.53 15.64
CA GLU A 461 -3.55 23.85 15.08
C GLU A 461 -2.95 24.01 13.67
N GLN A 462 -1.77 23.43 13.43
CA GLN A 462 -1.12 23.44 12.12
C GLN A 462 -1.82 22.51 11.12
N ILE A 463 -2.39 21.39 11.59
CA ILE A 463 -3.21 20.49 10.76
C ILE A 463 -4.56 21.13 10.41
N GLY A 464 -5.13 21.90 11.34
CA GLY A 464 -6.42 22.54 11.17
C GLY A 464 -7.61 21.61 11.48
N PRO A 465 -8.84 22.15 11.53
CA PRO A 465 -10.02 21.44 12.01
C PRO A 465 -10.54 20.36 11.05
N ASP A 466 -10.27 20.50 9.76
CA ASP A 466 -10.73 19.57 8.72
C ASP A 466 -9.80 18.38 8.50
N ARG A 467 -8.65 18.38 9.20
CA ARG A 467 -7.63 17.32 9.19
C ARG A 467 -7.06 17.10 7.79
N LEU A 468 -6.60 15.88 7.51
CA LEU A 468 -5.97 15.50 6.26
C LEU A 468 -6.88 14.57 5.43
N PRO A 469 -6.78 14.56 4.08
CA PRO A 469 -6.04 15.51 3.26
C PRO A 469 -6.75 16.87 3.18
N SER A 470 -6.05 17.89 2.69
CA SER A 470 -6.60 19.26 2.58
C SER A 470 -5.96 20.01 1.40
N TYR A 471 -6.35 21.27 1.18
CA TYR A 471 -5.67 22.12 0.18
C TYR A 471 -4.18 22.32 0.46
N HIS A 472 -3.73 22.08 1.70
CA HIS A 472 -2.34 22.26 2.11
C HIS A 472 -1.53 20.97 2.06
N TYR A 473 -2.19 19.80 1.95
CA TYR A 473 -1.51 18.52 2.13
C TYR A 473 -2.20 17.38 1.36
N PRO A 474 -1.45 16.61 0.54
CA PRO A 474 -2.03 15.73 -0.49
C PRO A 474 -2.45 14.33 -0.02
N SER A 475 -2.14 13.98 1.23
CA SER A 475 -2.35 12.65 1.80
C SER A 475 -3.00 12.76 3.17
N ASP A 476 -3.72 11.73 3.59
CA ASP A 476 -4.20 11.57 4.95
C ASP A 476 -3.10 11.12 5.94
N HIS A 477 -1.93 10.74 5.44
CA HIS A 477 -0.74 10.40 6.21
C HIS A 477 0.33 11.48 6.07
N LEU A 478 0.98 11.84 7.17
CA LEU A 478 2.14 12.72 7.17
C LEU A 478 3.38 11.98 6.68
N SER A 479 4.21 12.67 5.91
CA SER A 479 5.54 12.17 5.57
C SER A 479 6.39 12.06 6.85
N LEU A 480 7.04 10.92 7.01
CA LEU A 480 8.07 10.71 8.02
C LEU A 480 9.44 10.85 7.38
N LEU A 481 10.37 11.49 8.06
CA LEU A 481 11.71 11.72 7.57
C LEU A 481 12.73 11.73 8.69
N CYS A 482 13.83 11.02 8.48
CA CYS A 482 14.98 11.07 9.36
C CYS A 482 16.29 11.12 8.58
N ASP A 483 17.28 11.78 9.17
CA ASP A 483 18.66 11.64 8.76
C ASP A 483 19.31 10.58 9.65
N ILE A 484 19.98 9.59 9.05
CA ILE A 484 20.71 8.54 9.77
C ILE A 484 22.18 8.51 9.39
N SER A 485 23.03 8.02 10.28
CA SER A 485 24.46 7.81 10.05
C SER A 485 24.87 6.40 10.48
N PHE A 486 25.92 5.85 9.86
CA PHE A 486 26.49 4.59 10.34
C PHE A 486 27.21 4.84 11.67
N ARG A 487 27.10 3.94 12.64
CA ARG A 487 27.95 4.01 13.83
C ARG A 487 29.37 3.57 13.46
N GLU A 488 30.37 4.24 14.03
CA GLU A 488 31.76 3.81 13.86
C GLU A 488 31.98 2.46 14.56
N GLU A 489 32.54 1.49 13.84
CA GLU A 489 33.02 0.23 14.41
C GLU A 489 34.14 0.53 15.42
N PRO A 490 34.05 0.08 16.69
CA PRO A 490 35.06 0.34 17.70
C PRO A 490 36.46 -0.21 17.37
N HIS A 491 36.59 -1.05 16.33
CA HIS A 491 37.84 -1.74 15.98
C HIS A 491 38.73 -1.03 14.95
N ARG A 492 38.38 0.16 14.45
CA ARG A 492 39.26 0.92 13.53
C ARG A 492 40.18 1.95 14.21
N LEU A 493 40.22 1.96 15.54
CA LEU A 493 41.22 2.69 16.34
C LEU A 493 42.33 1.73 16.80
N MET A 494 43.12 1.22 15.86
CA MET A 494 44.42 0.59 16.15
C MET A 494 45.46 0.98 15.11
#